data_AF-A0A1H8QMQ6-F1
#
_entry.id   AF-A0A1H8QMQ6-F1
#
_cell.length_a   1.000
_cell.length_b   1.000
_cell.length_c   1.000
_cell.angle_alpha   90.00
_cell.angle_beta   90.00
_cell.angle_gamma   90.00
#
_symmetry.space_group_name_H-M   'P 1'
#
loop_
_entity.id
_entity.type
_entity.pdbx_description
1 polymer ?
#
loop_
_entity_poly.entity_id
_entity_poly.type
_entity_poly.pdbx_seq_one_letter_code
_entity_poly.pdbx_strand_id
1 'polypeptide(L)'
;MNEGSKEEAYQKAKEAFDIILQFLEHLKANPQLLMSQPFLDKPPLTYSQINNQSTALNLMIAMVREIHYHTGQIVYIAKLRKGKIEWE
;
A
#
# COMPACT_ATOMS: atom_id res chain seq x y z
N MET A 1 15.44 -14.36 -10.71
CA MET A 1 14.80 -13.04 -10.46
C MET A 1 15.90 -12.02 -10.40
N ASN A 2 15.93 -11.03 -11.30
CA ASN A 2 16.79 -9.88 -11.07
C ASN A 2 16.16 -9.09 -9.92
N GLU A 3 16.81 -9.12 -8.76
CA GLU A 3 16.48 -8.20 -7.67
C GLU A 3 16.81 -6.80 -8.19
N GLY A 4 15.79 -5.98 -8.42
CA GLY A 4 15.97 -4.58 -8.82
C GLY A 4 16.86 -3.85 -7.80
N SER A 5 17.53 -2.77 -8.22
CA SER A 5 18.39 -2.02 -7.31
C SER A 5 17.57 -1.42 -6.16
N LYS A 6 18.23 -1.10 -5.03
CA LYS A 6 17.57 -0.43 -3.90
C LYS A 6 16.94 0.90 -4.32
N GLU A 7 17.62 1.60 -5.22
CA GLU A 7 17.19 2.87 -5.80
C GLU A 7 15.93 2.67 -6.65
N GLU A 8 15.88 1.63 -7.49
CA GLU A 8 14.70 1.31 -8.29
C GLU A 8 13.50 0.93 -7.40
N ALA A 9 13.72 0.10 -6.37
CA ALA A 9 12.68 -0.28 -5.43
C ALA A 9 12.14 0.93 -4.66
N TYR A 10 13.03 1.83 -4.23
CA TYR A 10 12.64 3.08 -3.56
C TYR A 10 11.84 4.00 -4.48
N GLN A 11 12.27 4.18 -5.72
CA GLN A 11 11.58 5.04 -6.68
C GLN A 11 10.18 4.51 -7.01
N LYS A 12 10.04 3.20 -7.26
CA LYS A 12 8.72 2.57 -7.50
C LYS A 12 7.81 2.67 -6.28
N ALA A 13 8.35 2.48 -5.08
CA ALA A 13 7.57 2.65 -3.85
C ALA A 13 7.05 4.09 -3.74
N LYS A 14 7.91 5.09 -3.97
CA LYS A 14 7.53 6.50 -3.95
C LYS A 14 6.41 6.80 -4.95
N GLU A 15 6.55 6.37 -6.20
CA GLU A 15 5.53 6.55 -7.23
C GLU A 15 4.19 5.88 -6.87
N ALA A 16 4.24 4.67 -6.30
CA ALA A 16 3.04 3.98 -5.83
C ALA A 16 2.33 4.77 -4.72
N PHE A 17 3.08 5.33 -3.76
CA PHE A 17 2.51 6.17 -2.71
C PHE A 17 1.94 7.49 -3.25
N ASP A 18 2.57 8.11 -4.25
CA ASP A 18 2.03 9.32 -4.90
C ASP A 18 0.67 9.03 -5.57
N ILE A 19 0.53 7.88 -6.24
CA ILE A 19 -0.75 7.45 -6.84
C ILE A 19 -1.80 7.19 -5.76
N ILE A 20 -1.42 6.54 -4.67
CA ILE A 20 -2.31 6.29 -3.52
C ILE A 20 -2.82 7.62 -2.95
N LEU A 21 -1.95 8.60 -2.75
CA LEU A 21 -2.34 9.91 -2.23
C LEU A 21 -3.34 10.63 -3.15
N GLN A 22 -3.09 10.61 -4.45
CA GLN A 22 -4.04 11.17 -5.44
C GLN A 22 -5.41 10.48 -5.37
N PHE A 23 -5.42 9.15 -5.23
CA PHE A 23 -6.66 8.39 -5.10
C PHE A 23 -7.41 8.72 -3.80
N LEU A 24 -6.69 8.88 -2.68
CA LEU A 24 -7.28 9.26 -1.40
C LEU A 24 -7.90 10.66 -1.45
N GLU A 25 -7.24 11.63 -2.09
CA GLU A 25 -7.82 12.97 -2.30
C GLU A 25 -9.06 12.91 -3.19
N HIS A 26 -9.04 12.07 -4.23
CA HIS A 26 -10.21 11.85 -5.08
C HIS A 26 -11.40 11.27 -4.29
N LEU A 27 -11.16 10.28 -3.44
CA LEU A 27 -12.19 9.69 -2.57
C LEU A 27 -12.72 10.68 -1.53
N LYS A 28 -11.84 11.52 -0.96
CA LYS A 28 -12.24 12.57 -0.03
C LYS A 28 -13.16 13.59 -0.68
N ALA A 29 -12.89 13.96 -1.93
CA ALA A 29 -13.77 14.83 -2.72
C ALA A 29 -15.06 14.13 -3.18
N ASN A 30 -15.09 12.79 -3.22
CA ASN A 30 -16.20 11.99 -3.72
C ASN A 30 -16.54 10.81 -2.78
N PRO A 31 -17.06 11.05 -1.57
CA PRO A 31 -17.26 10.01 -0.56
C PRO A 31 -18.18 8.86 -0.99
N GLN A 32 -19.11 9.12 -1.92
CA GLN A 32 -19.99 8.10 -2.51
C GLN A 32 -19.21 6.96 -3.19
N LEU A 33 -17.97 7.20 -3.62
CA LEU A 33 -17.12 6.20 -4.24
C LEU A 33 -16.56 5.18 -3.25
N LEU A 34 -16.69 5.40 -1.93
CA LEU A 34 -16.24 4.44 -0.91
C LEU A 34 -16.87 3.04 -1.11
N MET A 35 -18.12 2.99 -1.57
CA MET A 35 -18.85 1.75 -1.84
C MET A 35 -18.70 1.25 -3.28
N SER A 36 -17.95 1.94 -4.14
CA SER A 36 -17.69 1.49 -5.51
C SER A 36 -16.80 0.24 -5.51
N GLN A 37 -17.00 -0.64 -6.50
CA GLN A 37 -16.23 -1.89 -6.67
C GLN A 37 -15.33 -1.76 -7.91
N PRO A 38 -14.15 -1.12 -7.80
CA PRO A 38 -13.34 -0.75 -8.96
C PRO A 38 -12.79 -1.94 -9.76
N PHE A 39 -12.82 -3.14 -9.19
CA PHE A 39 -12.25 -4.35 -9.78
C PHE A 39 -13.28 -5.40 -10.19
N LEU A 40 -14.58 -5.06 -10.17
CA LEU A 40 -15.64 -6.02 -10.44
C LEU A 40 -15.42 -6.78 -11.77
N ASP A 41 -15.12 -6.04 -12.83
CA ASP A 41 -14.94 -6.55 -14.20
C ASP A 41 -13.47 -6.83 -14.58
N LYS A 42 -12.56 -6.90 -13.60
CA LYS A 42 -11.14 -7.21 -13.84
C LYS A 42 -10.84 -8.68 -13.60
N PRO A 43 -9.74 -9.23 -14.14
CA PRO A 43 -9.29 -10.56 -13.74
C PRO A 43 -9.10 -10.66 -12.22
N PRO A 44 -9.47 -11.79 -11.59
CA PRO A 44 -9.32 -11.93 -10.15
C PRO A 44 -7.86 -11.94 -9.72
N LEU A 45 -7.57 -11.30 -8.59
CA LEU A 45 -6.26 -11.36 -7.97
C LEU A 45 -6.05 -12.74 -7.34
N THR A 46 -4.98 -13.43 -7.72
CA THR A 46 -4.53 -14.64 -7.04
C THR A 46 -3.72 -14.25 -5.79
N TYR A 47 -3.89 -15.00 -4.69
CA TYR A 47 -3.15 -14.79 -3.43
C TYR A 47 -3.31 -13.40 -2.79
N SER A 48 -4.50 -12.81 -2.91
CA SER A 48 -4.82 -11.52 -2.33
C SER A 48 -5.86 -11.65 -1.21
N GLN A 49 -5.75 -10.79 -0.19
CA GLN A 49 -6.77 -10.67 0.86
C GLN A 49 -8.03 -9.91 0.40
N ILE A 50 -7.95 -9.26 -0.77
CA ILE A 50 -9.05 -8.56 -1.43
C ILE A 50 -9.42 -9.30 -2.72
N ASN A 51 -10.70 -9.28 -3.08
CA ASN A 51 -11.23 -9.84 -4.32
C ASN A 51 -11.99 -8.79 -5.16
N ASN A 52 -12.53 -9.18 -6.31
CA ASN A 52 -13.24 -8.28 -7.23
C ASN A 52 -14.45 -7.56 -6.63
N GLN A 53 -15.07 -8.15 -5.60
CA GLN A 53 -16.21 -7.56 -4.92
C GLN A 53 -15.79 -6.53 -3.86
N SER A 54 -14.48 -6.38 -3.61
CA SER A 54 -13.96 -5.42 -2.64
C SER A 54 -14.30 -4.01 -3.06
N THR A 55 -14.87 -3.26 -2.13
CA THR A 55 -15.16 -1.84 -2.31
C THR A 55 -13.88 -1.01 -2.15
N ALA A 56 -13.89 0.24 -2.63
CA ALA A 56 -12.82 1.19 -2.37
C ALA A 56 -12.50 1.34 -0.87
N LEU A 57 -13.51 1.28 0.00
CA LEU A 57 -13.33 1.25 1.45
C LEU A 57 -12.56 0.00 1.92
N ASN A 58 -12.88 -1.19 1.41
CA ASN A 58 -12.14 -2.40 1.75
C ASN A 58 -10.66 -2.29 1.36
N LEU A 59 -10.38 -1.69 0.20
CA LEU A 59 -9.01 -1.43 -0.27
C LEU A 59 -8.26 -0.49 0.67
N MET A 60 -8.90 0.61 1.11
CA MET A 60 -8.30 1.54 2.07
C MET A 60 -7.97 0.87 3.41
N ILE A 61 -8.89 0.08 3.95
CA ILE A 61 -8.68 -0.64 5.20
C ILE A 61 -7.51 -1.63 5.07
N ALA A 62 -7.47 -2.38 3.95
CA ALA A 62 -6.36 -3.29 3.68
C ALA A 62 -5.02 -2.54 3.63
N MET A 63 -4.97 -1.39 2.94
CA MET A 63 -3.76 -0.58 2.83
C MET A 63 -3.25 -0.08 4.19
N VAL A 64 -4.14 0.42 5.07
CA VAL A 64 -3.75 0.87 6.41
C VAL A 64 -3.10 -0.27 7.21
N ARG A 65 -3.66 -1.48 7.13
CA ARG A 65 -3.11 -2.67 7.80
C ARG A 65 -1.74 -3.05 7.24
N GLU A 66 -1.59 -3.12 5.92
CA GLU A 66 -0.33 -3.56 5.29
C GLU A 66 0.81 -2.56 5.53
N ILE A 67 0.54 -1.24 5.43
CA ILE A 67 1.54 -0.21 5.71
C ILE A 67 2.04 -0.33 7.16
N HIS A 68 1.11 -0.46 8.11
CA HIS A 68 1.48 -0.62 9.52
C HIS A 68 2.33 -1.88 9.75
N TYR A 69 1.92 -3.01 9.19
CA TYR A 69 2.62 -4.28 9.33
C TYR A 69 4.04 -4.23 8.78
N HIS A 70 4.22 -3.76 7.55
CA HIS A 70 5.55 -3.68 6.93
C HIS A 70 6.44 -2.61 7.55
N THR A 71 5.88 -1.51 8.04
CA THR A 71 6.63 -0.50 8.80
C THR A 71 7.27 -1.13 10.04
N GLY A 72 6.51 -1.95 10.78
CA GLY A 72 7.02 -2.69 11.93
C GLY A 72 8.20 -3.61 11.56
N GLN A 73 8.08 -4.34 10.45
CA GLN A 73 9.16 -5.21 9.95
C GLN A 73 10.41 -4.42 9.57
N ILE A 74 10.26 -3.31 8.85
CA ILE A 74 11.38 -2.44 8.44
C ILE A 74 12.10 -1.89 9.68
N VAL A 75 11.35 -1.35 10.65
CA VAL A 75 11.90 -0.81 11.89
C VAL A 75 12.61 -1.90 12.69
N TYR A 76 12.04 -3.10 12.77
CA TYR A 76 12.66 -4.23 13.45
C TYR A 76 13.99 -4.63 12.81
N ILE A 77 14.04 -4.80 11.49
CA ILE A 77 15.26 -5.11 10.75
C ILE A 77 16.31 -3.99 10.93
N ALA A 78 15.88 -2.73 10.89
CA ALA A 78 16.76 -1.60 11.11
C ALA A 78 17.37 -1.60 12.53
N LYS A 79 16.58 -1.94 13.55
CA LYS A 79 17.09 -2.09 14.94
C LYS A 79 18.11 -3.21 15.05
N LEU A 80 17.85 -4.37 14.42
CA LEU A 80 18.80 -5.49 14.41
C LEU A 80 20.13 -5.13 13.74
N ARG A 81 20.10 -4.27 12.71
CA ARG A 81 21.30 -3.91 11.94
C ARG A 81 22.06 -2.70 12.47
N LYS A 82 21.35 -1.70 13.01
CA LYS A 82 21.93 -0.40 13.41
C LYS A 82 21.84 -0.12 14.91
N GLY A 83 21.19 -0.98 15.70
CA GLY A 83 20.96 -0.77 17.12
C GLY A 83 19.83 0.23 17.37
N LYS A 84 20.05 1.21 18.24
CA LYS A 84 19.04 2.25 18.55
C LYS A 84 18.80 3.10 17.29
N ILE A 85 17.56 3.20 16.86
CA ILE A 85 17.14 4.11 15.79
C ILE A 85 16.78 5.45 16.45
N GLU A 86 17.46 6.52 16.05
CA GLU A 86 17.12 7.89 16.40
C GLU A 86 16.48 8.51 15.16
N TRP A 87 15.28 9.06 15.34
CA TRP A 87 14.58 9.82 14.31
C TRP A 87 14.90 11.29 14.53
N GLU A 88 15.29 12.00 13.47
CA GLU A 88 15.41 13.47 13.48
C GLU A 88 14.03 14.14 13.52
#